data_AF-D9PVB9-F1
#
_entry.id   AF-D9PVB9-F1
#
_cell.length_a   1.000
_cell.length_b   1.000
_cell.length_c   1.000
_cell.angle_alpha   90.00
_cell.angle_beta   90.00
_cell.angle_gamma   90.00
#
_symmetry.space_group_name_H-M   'P 1'
#
loop_
_entity.id
_entity.type
_entity.pdbx_description
1 polymer ?
#
loop_
_entity_poly.entity_id
_entity_poly.type
_entity_poly.pdbx_seq_one_letter_code
_entity_poly.pdbx_strand_id
1 'polypeptide(L)' 'MGLPENFDLQSTPSMGMQLVRSLTDQLNGNLKVESEGGTRFSIEFRDWK' A
#
# COMPACT_ATOMS: atom_id res chain seq x y z
N MET A 1 3.71 -18.08 3.04
CA MET A 1 3.95 -16.97 3.98
C MET A 1 3.56 -15.69 3.26
N GLY A 2 2.46 -15.06 3.68
CA GLY A 2 1.90 -13.84 3.07
C GLY A 2 1.16 -13.03 4.15
N LEU A 3 0.57 -11.89 3.77
CA LEU A 3 -0.29 -11.12 4.67
C LEU A 3 -1.55 -11.94 5.06
N PRO A 4 -2.14 -11.67 6.23
CA PRO A 4 -3.44 -12.24 6.59
C PRO A 4 -4.48 -11.98 5.51
N GLU A 5 -5.39 -12.94 5.27
CA GLU A 5 -6.49 -12.78 4.28
C GLU A 5 -7.37 -11.56 4.58
N ASN A 6 -7.42 -11.15 5.86
CA ASN A 6 -8.15 -9.98 6.35
C ASN A 6 -7.27 -8.73 6.49
N PHE A 7 -6.09 -8.70 5.87
CA PHE A 7 -5.26 -7.49 5.86
C PHE A 7 -5.96 -6.39 5.07
N ASP A 8 -6.34 -5.34 5.79
CA ASP A 8 -6.92 -4.16 5.19
C ASP A 8 -5.94 -2.98 5.30
N LEU A 9 -5.49 -2.52 4.13
CA LEU A 9 -4.62 -1.36 3.98
C LEU A 9 -5.20 -0.10 4.64
N GLN A 10 -6.53 0.03 4.66
CA GLN A 10 -7.22 1.19 5.20
C GLN A 10 -7.22 1.20 6.73
N SER A 11 -7.33 0.03 7.37
CA SER A 11 -7.36 -0.12 8.83
C SER A 11 -6.02 -0.44 9.48
N THR A 12 -4.96 -0.72 8.69
CA THR A 12 -3.64 -1.06 9.25
C THR A 12 -3.02 0.13 10.01
N PRO A 13 -2.85 0.05 11.35
CA PRO A 13 -2.49 1.20 12.19
C PRO A 13 -0.97 1.40 12.33
N SER A 14 -0.14 0.62 11.63
CA SER A 14 1.31 0.70 11.81
C SER A 14 1.86 2.05 11.29
N MET A 15 2.82 2.61 12.02
CA MET A 15 3.49 3.86 11.63
C MET A 15 4.13 3.77 10.24
N GLY A 16 4.73 2.64 9.88
CA GLY A 16 5.32 2.43 8.56
C GLY A 16 4.29 2.53 7.43
N MET A 17 3.13 1.89 7.60
CA MET A 17 2.04 1.97 6.61
C MET A 17 1.42 3.37 6.53
N GLN A 18 1.33 4.08 7.65
CA GLN A 18 0.90 5.48 7.68
C GLN A 18 1.84 6.35 6.83
N LEU A 19 3.16 6.19 7.00
CA LEU A 19 4.16 6.90 6.22
C LEU A 19 4.05 6.58 4.72
N VAL A 20 3.97 5.30 4.35
CA VAL A 20 3.86 4.89 2.94
C VAL A 20 2.59 5.46 2.29
N ARG A 21 1.45 5.44 2.99
CA ARG A 21 0.20 6.04 2.52
C ARG A 21 0.35 7.55 2.33
N SER A 22 0.83 8.27 3.36
CA SER A 22 0.99 9.72 3.29
C SER A 22 1.91 10.16 2.15
N LEU A 23 3.00 9.44 1.90
CA LEU A 23 3.91 9.74 0.79
C LEU A 23 3.29 9.42 -0.57
N THR A 24 2.52 8.33 -0.66
CA THR A 24 1.81 7.96 -1.90
C THR A 24 0.74 9.02 -2.24
N ASP A 25 -0.03 9.45 -1.25
CA ASP A 25 -1.09 10.47 -1.42
C ASP A 25 -0.49 11.83 -1.84
N GLN A 26 0.63 12.25 -1.25
CA GLN A 26 1.34 13.49 -1.64
C GLN A 26 1.78 13.52 -3.11
N LEU A 27 2.01 12.34 -3.70
CA LEU A 27 2.44 12.17 -5.08
C LEU A 27 1.27 11.85 -6.03
N ASN A 28 0.01 12.02 -5.59
CA ASN A 28 -1.18 11.60 -6.33
C ASN A 28 -1.08 10.14 -6.83
N GLY A 29 -0.44 9.29 -6.03
CA GLY A 29 -0.25 7.88 -6.30
C GLY A 29 -1.39 7.01 -5.80
N ASN A 30 -1.42 5.76 -6.23
CA ASN A 30 -2.35 4.74 -5.77
C ASN A 30 -1.57 3.54 -5.23
N LEU A 31 -1.84 3.13 -3.99
CA LEU A 31 -1.23 1.98 -3.33
C LEU A 31 -2.19 0.78 -3.37
N LYS A 32 -1.75 -0.33 -3.98
CA LYS A 32 -2.45 -1.62 -4.02
C LYS A 32 -1.68 -2.69 -3.27
N VAL A 33 -2.39 -3.65 -2.70
CA VAL A 33 -1.81 -4.80 -1.99
C VAL A 33 -2.44 -6.08 -2.49
N GLU A 34 -1.58 -7.07 -2.76
CA GLU A 34 -1.95 -8.40 -3.23
C GLU A 34 -1.28 -9.44 -2.31
N SER A 35 -2.04 -10.45 -1.90
CA SER A 35 -1.59 -11.51 -0.98
C SER A 35 -1.55 -12.91 -1.61
N GLU A 36 -1.78 -13.02 -2.92
CA GLU A 36 -1.75 -14.30 -3.64
C GLU A 36 -0.29 -14.75 -3.85
N GLY A 37 0.08 -15.90 -3.27
CA GLY A 37 1.43 -16.48 -3.39
C GLY A 37 2.53 -15.73 -2.65
N GLY A 38 2.20 -14.78 -1.77
CA GLY A 38 3.17 -13.96 -1.04
C GLY A 38 2.55 -12.63 -0.62
N THR A 39 3.37 -11.57 -0.54
CA THR A 39 2.88 -10.21 -0.33
C THR A 39 3.50 -9.29 -1.36
N ARG A 40 2.66 -8.56 -2.09
CA ARG A 40 3.09 -7.53 -3.04
C ARG A 40 2.40 -6.21 -2.73
N PHE A 41 3.20 -5.15 -2.63
CA PHE A 41 2.75 -3.77 -2.58
C PHE A 41 3.09 -3.11 -3.92
N SER A 42 2.11 -2.48 -4.55
CA SER A 42 2.28 -1.79 -5.85
C SER A 42 1.88 -0.33 -5.70
N ILE A 43 2.75 0.59 -6.10
CA ILE A 43 2.47 2.03 -6.08
C ILE A 43 2.47 2.55 -7.52
N GLU A 44 1.33 3.09 -7.94
CA GLU A 44 1.14 3.66 -9.28
C GLU A 44 1.02 5.18 -9.18
N PHE A 45 1.96 5.93 -9.76
CA PHE A 45 1.91 7.40 -9.83
C PHE A 45 1.23 7.83 -11.13
N ARG A 46 0.21 8.71 -11.03
CA ARG A 46 -0.57 9.13 -12.20
C ARG A 46 0.12 10.21 -13.04
N ASP A 47 0.93 11.04 -12.39
CA ASP A 47 1.68 12.12 -13.05
C ASP A 47 3.17 11.95 -12.75
N TRP A 48 3.94 11.59 -13.78
CA TRP A 48 5.40 11.69 -13.77
C TRP A 48 5.76 12.69 -14.87
N LYS A 49 5.88 13.96 -14.50
CA LYS A 49 6.26 15.04 -15.42
C LYS A 49 7.68 15.49 -15.15
#